data_AF-A0A925JAJ6-F1
#
_entry.id   AF-A0A925JAJ6-F1
#
_cell.length_a   1.000
_cell.length_b   1.000
_cell.length_c   1.000
_cell.angle_alpha   90.00
_cell.angle_beta   90.00
_cell.angle_gamma   90.00
#
_symmetry.space_group_name_H-M   'P 1'
#
loop_
_entity.id
_entity.type
_entity.pdbx_description
1 polymer ?
#
loop_
_entity_poly.entity_id
_entity_poly.type
_entity_poly.pdbx_seq_one_letter_code
_entity_poly.pdbx_strand_id
1 'polypeptide(L)'
;MYSRQYDKAVKEYGKVLAENPNFVPALFGQGMAYAQQGMFAEAIAAHEKAVEHSGKNPVLVGTLAGTRAMAGERDAALTTIEELKREYEKCEMLSYSIATVYVRLNEKQAAFEWLEKAYAERNSQLPDLDIDPEFDNLRDDSRFQDLRQRIGLLMV
;
A
#
# COMPACT_ATOMS: atom_id res chain seq x y z
N MET A 1 4.42 8.78 -21.21
CA MET A 1 5.35 7.64 -21.34
C MET A 1 5.06 6.51 -20.35
N TYR A 2 4.67 6.81 -19.11
CA TYR A 2 4.37 5.81 -18.06
C TYR A 2 3.23 4.83 -18.39
N SER A 3 2.10 5.29 -18.94
CA SER A 3 0.99 4.38 -19.32
C SER A 3 1.41 3.28 -20.31
N ARG A 4 2.28 3.57 -21.29
CA ARG A 4 2.82 2.54 -22.21
C ARG A 4 3.68 1.49 -21.52
N GLN A 5 4.29 1.79 -20.39
CA GLN A 5 5.09 0.83 -19.63
C GLN A 5 4.17 -0.06 -18.78
N TYR A 6 3.12 0.51 -18.19
CA TYR A 6 2.11 -0.25 -17.45
C TYR A 6 1.32 -1.18 -18.37
N ASP A 7 0.95 -0.74 -19.59
CA ASP A 7 0.22 -1.60 -20.55
C ASP A 7 1.06 -2.83 -20.92
N LYS A 8 2.37 -2.62 -21.10
CA LYS A 8 3.32 -3.71 -21.34
C LYS A 8 3.44 -4.61 -20.12
N ALA A 9 3.58 -4.05 -18.92
CA ALA A 9 3.66 -4.82 -17.68
C ALA A 9 2.44 -5.71 -17.49
N VAL A 10 1.23 -5.17 -17.64
CA VAL A 10 -0.03 -5.93 -17.59
C VAL A 10 -0.01 -7.07 -18.60
N LYS A 11 0.43 -6.82 -19.83
CA LYS A 11 0.50 -7.86 -20.87
C LYS A 11 1.51 -8.96 -20.54
N GLU A 12 2.69 -8.60 -20.02
CA GLU A 12 3.71 -9.57 -19.63
C GLU A 12 3.26 -10.40 -18.42
N TYR A 13 2.67 -9.79 -17.40
CA TYR A 13 2.06 -10.53 -16.28
C TYR A 13 0.92 -11.44 -16.75
N GLY A 14 0.11 -10.99 -17.71
CA GLY A 14 -0.94 -11.80 -18.32
C GLY A 14 -0.42 -13.07 -19.00
N LYS A 15 0.78 -13.05 -19.61
CA LYS A 15 1.41 -14.26 -20.16
C LYS A 15 1.80 -15.23 -19.04
N VAL A 16 2.43 -14.72 -17.98
CA VAL A 16 2.82 -15.54 -16.82
C VAL A 16 1.58 -16.18 -16.19
N LEU A 17 0.48 -15.44 -16.08
CA LEU A 17 -0.78 -15.94 -15.52
C LEU A 17 -1.54 -16.88 -16.46
N ALA A 18 -1.27 -16.84 -17.77
CA ALA A 18 -1.80 -17.84 -18.69
C ALA A 18 -1.15 -19.22 -18.47
N GLU A 19 0.13 -19.25 -18.07
CA GLU A 19 0.87 -20.47 -17.75
C GLU A 19 0.65 -20.92 -16.30
N ASN A 20 0.62 -19.97 -15.37
CA ASN A 20 0.38 -20.20 -13.95
C ASN A 20 -0.61 -19.17 -13.39
N PRO A 21 -1.92 -19.45 -13.44
CA PRO A 21 -2.98 -18.50 -13.04
C PRO A 21 -2.91 -17.99 -11.61
N ASN A 22 -2.24 -18.73 -10.72
CA ASN A 22 -2.21 -18.47 -9.29
C ASN A 22 -0.84 -17.93 -8.84
N PHE A 23 0.01 -17.50 -9.77
CA PHE A 23 1.33 -16.99 -9.45
C PHE A 23 1.24 -15.61 -8.77
N VAL A 24 1.26 -15.63 -7.42
CA VAL A 24 1.07 -14.46 -6.56
C VAL A 24 1.91 -13.23 -6.96
N PRO A 25 3.22 -13.35 -7.28
CA PRO A 25 4.01 -12.19 -7.69
C PRO A 25 3.51 -11.52 -8.98
N ALA A 26 3.00 -12.30 -9.95
CA ALA A 26 2.43 -11.74 -11.17
C ALA A 26 1.05 -11.12 -10.92
N LEU A 27 0.21 -11.73 -10.07
CA LEU A 27 -1.08 -11.14 -9.66
C LEU A 27 -0.87 -9.79 -8.96
N PHE A 28 0.08 -9.72 -8.03
CA PHE A 28 0.47 -8.48 -7.35
C PHE A 28 1.00 -7.43 -8.34
N GLY A 29 1.97 -7.80 -9.19
CA GLY A 29 2.54 -6.88 -10.18
C GLY A 29 1.50 -6.35 -11.18
N GLN A 30 0.56 -7.20 -11.60
CA GLN A 30 -0.53 -6.80 -12.48
C GLN A 30 -1.51 -5.86 -11.78
N GLY A 31 -1.88 -6.14 -10.53
CA GLY A 31 -2.75 -5.27 -9.73
C GLY A 31 -2.14 -3.89 -9.52
N MET A 32 -0.84 -3.81 -9.22
CA MET A 32 -0.11 -2.55 -9.11
C MET A 32 -0.09 -1.78 -10.43
N ALA A 33 0.13 -2.46 -11.56
CA ALA A 33 0.12 -1.81 -12.87
C ALA A 33 -1.27 -1.24 -13.23
N TYR A 34 -2.35 -1.97 -12.93
CA TYR A 34 -3.72 -1.47 -13.11
C TYR A 34 -4.03 -0.29 -12.20
N ALA A 35 -3.61 -0.34 -10.92
CA ALA A 35 -3.81 0.75 -9.98
C ALA A 35 -3.15 2.04 -10.48
N GLN A 36 -1.92 1.96 -11.01
CA GLN A 36 -1.20 3.10 -11.58
C GLN A 36 -1.81 3.65 -12.88
N GLN A 37 -2.62 2.85 -13.57
CA GLN A 37 -3.41 3.29 -14.73
C GLN A 37 -4.78 3.88 -14.33
N GLY A 38 -5.15 3.84 -13.04
CA GLY A 38 -6.49 4.20 -12.56
C GLY A 38 -7.56 3.14 -12.85
N MET A 39 -7.16 1.93 -13.29
CA MET A 39 -8.04 0.79 -13.55
C MET A 39 -8.31 0.04 -12.24
N PHE A 40 -9.01 0.70 -11.32
CA PHE A 40 -9.12 0.22 -9.95
C PHE A 40 -9.90 -1.08 -9.79
N ALA A 41 -10.93 -1.32 -10.62
CA ALA A 41 -11.70 -2.56 -10.56
C ALA A 41 -10.83 -3.78 -10.90
N GLU A 42 -10.04 -3.67 -11.96
CA GLU A 42 -9.09 -4.71 -12.38
C GLU A 42 -7.94 -4.87 -11.37
N ALA A 43 -7.48 -3.76 -10.77
CA ALA A 43 -6.48 -3.79 -9.71
C ALA A 43 -6.96 -4.54 -8.47
N ILE A 44 -8.19 -4.25 -8.01
CA ILE A 44 -8.83 -4.92 -6.87
C ILE A 44 -8.96 -6.42 -7.17
N ALA A 45 -9.51 -6.80 -8.33
CA ALA A 45 -9.68 -8.21 -8.68
C ALA A 45 -8.34 -8.98 -8.75
N ALA A 46 -7.27 -8.36 -9.23
CA ALA A 46 -5.94 -8.97 -9.25
C ALA A 46 -5.36 -9.13 -7.83
N HIS A 47 -5.49 -8.10 -6.99
CA HIS A 47 -5.04 -8.15 -5.60
C HIS A 47 -5.85 -9.11 -4.73
N GLU A 48 -7.16 -9.26 -4.95
CA GLU A 48 -8.00 -10.24 -4.25
C GLU A 48 -7.53 -11.67 -4.53
N LYS A 49 -7.25 -12.01 -5.80
CA LYS A 49 -6.65 -13.30 -6.15
C LYS A 49 -5.27 -13.49 -5.54
N ALA A 50 -4.45 -12.45 -5.49
CA ALA A 50 -3.13 -12.51 -4.86
C ALA A 50 -3.26 -12.82 -3.35
N VAL A 51 -4.22 -12.19 -2.66
CA VAL A 51 -4.54 -12.45 -1.25
C VAL A 51 -5.02 -13.88 -1.05
N GLU A 52 -5.94 -14.37 -1.89
CA GLU A 52 -6.47 -15.74 -1.82
C GLU A 52 -5.36 -16.79 -1.97
N HIS A 53 -4.50 -16.65 -2.99
CA HIS A 53 -3.47 -17.64 -3.29
C HIS A 53 -2.20 -17.52 -2.44
N SER A 54 -2.05 -16.42 -1.69
CA SER A 54 -0.94 -16.24 -0.74
C SER A 54 -1.23 -16.80 0.65
N GLY A 55 -2.43 -17.32 0.90
CA GLY A 55 -2.89 -17.70 2.23
C GLY A 55 -3.13 -16.49 3.13
N LYS A 56 -3.68 -15.40 2.56
CA LYS A 56 -3.92 -14.11 3.23
C LYS A 56 -2.63 -13.48 3.76
N ASN A 57 -1.61 -13.35 2.91
CA ASN A 57 -0.39 -12.65 3.31
C ASN A 57 -0.73 -11.20 3.74
N PRO A 58 -0.31 -10.75 4.93
CA PRO A 58 -0.66 -9.44 5.47
C PRO A 58 -0.29 -8.25 4.59
N VAL A 59 0.85 -8.32 3.90
CA VAL A 59 1.31 -7.27 3.00
C VAL A 59 0.37 -7.14 1.80
N LEU A 60 -0.11 -8.27 1.27
CA LEU A 60 -1.07 -8.28 0.16
C LEU A 60 -2.46 -7.80 0.60
N VAL A 61 -2.87 -8.12 1.83
CA VAL A 61 -4.12 -7.60 2.41
C VAL A 61 -4.04 -6.08 2.57
N GLY A 62 -2.90 -5.55 3.06
CA GLY A 62 -2.65 -4.11 3.13
C GLY A 62 -2.66 -3.44 1.75
N THR A 63 -2.05 -4.09 0.74
CA THR A 63 -2.05 -3.62 -0.65
C THR A 63 -3.47 -3.54 -1.22
N LEU A 64 -4.29 -4.58 -0.99
CA LEU A 64 -5.69 -4.61 -1.40
C LEU A 64 -6.48 -3.46 -0.75
N ALA A 65 -6.31 -3.25 0.56
CA ALA A 65 -6.94 -2.14 1.26
C ALA A 65 -6.52 -0.78 0.69
N GLY A 66 -5.24 -0.59 0.39
CA GLY A 66 -4.73 0.61 -0.26
C GLY A 66 -5.30 0.82 -1.66
N THR A 67 -5.56 -0.26 -2.40
CA THR A 67 -6.18 -0.20 -3.74
C THR A 67 -7.65 0.20 -3.64
N ARG A 68 -8.40 -0.38 -2.69
CA ARG A 68 -9.79 0.00 -2.38
C ARG A 68 -9.90 1.46 -1.95
N ALA A 69 -8.95 1.95 -1.14
CA ALA A 69 -8.88 3.36 -0.76
C ALA A 69 -8.73 4.28 -1.99
N MET A 70 -7.83 3.96 -2.92
CA MET A 70 -7.67 4.73 -4.17
C MET A 70 -8.89 4.64 -5.08
N ALA A 71 -9.61 3.51 -5.07
CA ALA A 71 -10.85 3.32 -5.81
C ALA A 71 -12.04 4.14 -5.25
N GLY A 72 -11.87 4.78 -4.09
CA GLY A 72 -12.96 5.46 -3.36
C GLY A 72 -13.83 4.50 -2.55
N GLU A 73 -13.51 3.21 -2.47
CA GLU A 73 -14.19 2.21 -1.66
C GLU A 73 -13.75 2.30 -0.19
N ARG A 74 -14.00 3.46 0.41
CA ARG A 74 -13.52 3.82 1.75
C ARG A 74 -13.94 2.82 2.82
N ASP A 75 -15.21 2.45 2.87
CA ASP A 75 -15.72 1.54 3.89
C ASP A 75 -15.06 0.15 3.79
N ALA A 76 -14.92 -0.37 2.56
CA ALA A 76 -14.27 -1.64 2.31
C ALA A 76 -12.78 -1.62 2.67
N ALA A 77 -12.08 -0.52 2.37
CA ALA A 77 -10.68 -0.31 2.76
C ALA A 77 -10.52 -0.34 4.29
N LEU A 78 -11.39 0.37 5.02
CA LEU A 78 -11.39 0.39 6.47
C LEU A 78 -11.68 -0.97 7.08
N THR A 79 -12.69 -1.70 6.57
CA THR A 79 -12.99 -3.07 7.03
C THR A 79 -11.77 -3.98 6.84
N THR A 80 -11.12 -3.91 5.68
CA THR A 80 -9.94 -4.74 5.37
C THR A 80 -8.78 -4.46 6.32
N ILE A 81 -8.55 -3.19 6.66
CA ILE A 81 -7.50 -2.79 7.60
C ILE A 81 -7.84 -3.20 9.03
N GLU A 82 -9.10 -3.11 9.46
CA GLU A 82 -9.50 -3.57 10.78
C GLU A 82 -9.35 -5.09 10.95
N GLU A 83 -9.65 -5.87 9.91
CA GLU A 83 -9.37 -7.31 9.87
C GLU A 83 -7.86 -7.59 9.95
N LEU A 84 -7.07 -6.88 9.14
CA LEU A 84 -5.61 -6.99 9.13
C LEU A 84 -5.00 -6.70 10.52
N LYS A 85 -5.46 -5.65 11.20
CA LYS A 85 -5.00 -5.30 12.55
C LYS A 85 -5.32 -6.38 13.57
N ARG A 86 -6.52 -6.98 13.49
CA ARG A 86 -6.96 -8.03 14.41
C ARG A 86 -6.20 -9.34 14.21
N GLU A 87 -5.98 -9.73 12.96
CA GLU A 87 -5.34 -11.01 12.64
C GLU A 87 -3.82 -10.95 12.80
N TYR A 88 -3.21 -9.78 12.62
CA TYR A 88 -1.75 -9.63 12.53
C TYR A 88 -1.20 -8.56 13.47
N GLU A 89 -1.80 -8.41 14.66
CA GLU A 89 -1.41 -7.42 15.69
C GLU A 89 0.10 -7.43 16.00
N LYS A 90 0.77 -8.59 15.83
CA LYS A 90 2.19 -8.80 16.10
C LYS A 90 3.13 -8.64 14.90
N CYS A 91 2.62 -8.37 13.71
CA CYS A 91 3.46 -8.18 12.53
C CYS A 91 3.99 -6.74 12.47
N GLU A 92 5.22 -6.54 12.94
CA GLU A 92 5.94 -5.25 12.96
C GLU A 92 6.10 -4.59 11.57
N MET A 93 5.97 -5.35 10.48
CA MET A 93 6.08 -4.80 9.13
C MET A 93 4.80 -4.10 8.65
N LEU A 94 3.67 -4.20 9.36
CA LEU A 94 2.39 -3.69 8.88
C LEU A 94 2.13 -2.21 9.21
N SER A 95 2.87 -1.64 10.16
CA SER A 95 2.64 -0.27 10.61
C SER A 95 2.76 0.75 9.48
N TYR A 96 3.78 0.63 8.63
CA TYR A 96 3.95 1.46 7.44
C TYR A 96 2.82 1.25 6.41
N SER A 97 2.45 -0.01 6.14
CA SER A 97 1.40 -0.34 5.18
C SER A 97 0.02 0.17 5.63
N ILE A 98 -0.28 0.12 6.93
CA ILE A 98 -1.54 0.63 7.47
C ILE A 98 -1.55 2.17 7.39
N ALA A 99 -0.41 2.82 7.67
CA ALA A 99 -0.28 4.26 7.53
C ALA A 99 -0.58 4.73 6.10
N THR A 100 -0.01 4.10 5.08
CA THR A 100 -0.25 4.49 3.66
C THR A 100 -1.72 4.37 3.28
N VAL A 101 -2.45 3.37 3.77
CA VAL A 101 -3.90 3.29 3.53
C VAL A 101 -4.64 4.47 4.15
N TYR A 102 -4.33 4.85 5.38
CA TYR A 102 -4.95 6.04 6.01
C TYR A 102 -4.58 7.34 5.31
N VAL A 103 -3.35 7.45 4.81
CA VAL A 103 -2.90 8.58 3.98
C VAL A 103 -3.77 8.69 2.73
N ARG A 104 -3.99 7.59 2.00
CA ARG A 104 -4.84 7.52 0.81
C ARG A 104 -6.31 7.82 1.10
N LEU A 105 -6.80 7.46 2.28
CA LEU A 105 -8.15 7.81 2.76
C LEU A 105 -8.27 9.25 3.26
N ASN A 106 -7.17 10.01 3.26
CA ASN A 106 -7.04 11.35 3.81
C ASN A 106 -7.35 11.44 5.32
N GLU A 107 -7.18 10.33 6.04
CA GLU A 107 -7.34 10.20 7.49
C GLU A 107 -6.03 10.52 8.21
N LYS A 108 -5.67 11.79 8.21
CA LYS A 108 -4.35 12.25 8.70
C LYS A 108 -4.05 11.82 10.13
N GLN A 109 -5.05 11.89 11.02
CA GLN A 109 -4.86 11.54 12.43
C GLN A 109 -4.44 10.07 12.59
N ALA A 110 -5.20 9.15 11.98
CA ALA A 110 -4.87 7.73 11.99
C ALA A 110 -3.55 7.45 11.25
N ALA A 111 -3.29 8.13 10.13
CA ALA A 111 -2.02 8.00 9.42
C ALA A 111 -0.82 8.28 10.34
N PHE A 112 -0.84 9.38 11.09
CA PHE A 112 0.26 9.71 12.01
C PHE A 112 0.40 8.74 13.18
N GLU A 113 -0.70 8.23 13.73
CA GLU A 113 -0.64 7.20 14.77
C GLU A 113 0.11 5.95 14.29
N TRP A 114 -0.14 5.53 13.05
CA TRP A 114 0.53 4.39 12.45
C TRP A 114 1.96 4.68 11.99
N LEU A 115 2.26 5.91 11.55
CA LEU A 115 3.62 6.35 11.24
C LEU A 115 4.51 6.41 12.50
N GLU A 116 3.98 6.92 13.61
CA GLU A 116 4.69 6.94 14.90
C GLU A 116 4.93 5.52 15.41
N LYS A 117 3.98 4.60 15.20
CA LYS A 117 4.19 3.18 15.49
C LYS A 117 5.29 2.58 14.61
N ALA A 118 5.28 2.85 13.30
CA ALA A 118 6.34 2.41 12.40
C ALA A 118 7.71 2.95 12.83
N TYR A 119 7.77 4.20 13.31
CA TYR A 119 8.97 4.81 13.88
C TYR A 119 9.47 4.07 15.13
N ALA A 120 8.59 3.79 16.08
CA ALA A 120 8.93 3.05 17.29
C ALA A 120 9.47 1.64 16.98
N GLU A 121 8.92 0.99 15.94
CA GLU A 121 9.31 -0.33 15.45
C GLU A 121 10.59 -0.31 14.58
N ARG A 122 11.14 0.88 14.27
CA ARG A 122 12.28 1.06 13.34
C ARG A 122 12.04 0.40 11.99
N ASN A 123 10.81 0.52 11.49
CA ASN A 123 10.39 -0.09 10.24
C ASN A 123 11.32 0.35 9.08
N SER A 124 11.81 -0.61 8.30
CA SER A 124 12.81 -0.37 7.25
C SER A 124 12.29 0.45 6.06
N GLN A 125 10.98 0.66 5.95
CA GLN A 125 10.36 1.45 4.89
C GLN A 125 10.21 2.94 5.23
N LEU A 126 10.49 3.36 6.46
CA LEU A 126 10.41 4.78 6.84
C LEU A 126 11.30 5.74 6.04
N PRO A 127 12.50 5.35 5.55
CA PRO A 127 13.28 6.20 4.67
C PRO A 127 12.54 6.58 3.38
N ASP A 128 11.53 5.80 2.97
CA ASP A 128 10.78 6.03 1.73
C ASP A 128 9.80 7.21 1.84
N LEU A 129 9.54 7.73 3.06
CA LEU A 129 8.60 8.85 3.30
C LEU A 129 8.92 10.11 2.48
N ASP A 130 10.19 10.35 2.15
CA ASP A 130 10.60 11.52 1.35
C ASP A 130 10.36 11.34 -0.15
N ILE A 131 10.47 10.11 -0.64
CA ILE A 131 10.40 9.81 -2.07
C ILE A 131 9.00 9.39 -2.51
N ASP A 132 8.19 8.85 -1.60
CA ASP A 132 6.88 8.32 -1.90
C ASP A 132 5.85 9.47 -2.01
N PRO A 133 5.30 9.71 -3.23
CA PRO A 133 4.34 10.81 -3.46
C PRO A 133 3.01 10.59 -2.71
N GLU A 134 2.75 9.40 -2.18
CA GLU A 134 1.55 9.14 -1.39
C GLU A 134 1.46 10.07 -0.17
N PHE A 135 2.60 10.46 0.41
CA PHE A 135 2.67 11.34 1.57
C PHE A 135 2.60 12.84 1.23
N ASP A 136 2.37 13.21 -0.03
CA ASP A 136 2.26 14.61 -0.46
C ASP A 136 1.24 15.40 0.35
N ASN A 137 0.11 14.77 0.72
CA ASN A 137 -0.93 15.38 1.53
C ASN A 137 -0.52 15.61 3.01
N LEU A 138 0.60 15.04 3.45
CA LEU A 138 1.17 15.20 4.79
C LEU A 138 2.42 16.10 4.81
N ARG A 139 3.03 16.42 3.66
CA ARG A 139 4.32 17.15 3.58
C ARG A 139 4.34 18.50 4.29
N ASP A 140 3.20 19.20 4.30
CA ASP A 140 3.05 20.51 4.95
C ASP A 140 2.63 20.42 6.44
N ASP A 141 2.36 19.23 6.96
CA ASP A 141 1.96 19.04 8.37
C ASP A 141 3.20 19.07 9.29
N SER A 142 3.13 19.85 10.37
CA SER A 142 4.25 19.99 11.31
C SER A 142 4.67 18.67 11.96
N ARG A 143 3.73 17.72 12.14
CA ARG A 143 4.04 16.38 12.68
C ARG A 143 4.84 15.55 11.69
N PHE A 144 4.60 15.73 10.39
CA PHE A 144 5.37 15.05 9.36
C PHE A 144 6.80 15.59 9.30
N GLN A 145 6.97 16.91 9.44
CA GLN A 145 8.29 17.53 9.52
C GLN A 145 9.09 17.06 10.74
N ASP A 146 8.45 16.99 11.92
CA ASP A 146 9.06 16.42 13.14
C ASP A 146 9.50 14.96 12.93
N LEU A 147 8.60 14.14 12.38
CA LEU A 147 8.89 12.73 12.11
C LEU A 147 10.10 12.59 11.17
N ARG A 148 10.16 13.38 10.08
CA ARG A 148 11.28 13.41 9.12
C ARG A 148 12.61 13.81 9.77
N GLN A 149 12.59 14.76 10.70
CA GLN A 149 13.80 15.13 11.47
C GLN A 149 14.26 13.97 12.35
N ARG A 150 13.33 13.32 13.07
CA ARG A 150 13.63 12.21 13.98
C ARG A 150 14.18 10.97 13.29
N ILE A 151 13.77 10.69 12.05
CA ILE A 151 14.35 9.61 11.22
C ILE A 151 15.63 10.01 10.47
N GLY A 152 16.06 11.27 10.58
CA GLY A 152 17.27 11.77 9.93
C GLY A 152 17.15 12.09 8.44
N LEU A 153 15.92 12.23 7.91
CA LEU A 153 15.67 12.64 6.53
C LEU A 153 15.70 14.15 6.33
N LEU A 154 15.51 14.93 7.40
CA LEU A 154 15.61 16.39 7.37
C LEU A 154 16.77 16.84 8.26
N MET A 155 17.83 17.41 7.65
CA MET A 155 18.86 18.12 8.41
C MET A 155 18.43 19.58 8.57
N VAL A 156 18.33 20.02 9.82
CA VAL A 156 18.02 21.41 10.21
C VAL A 156 19.27 22.28 10.10
#